data_AF-A0A438FW90-F1
#
_entry.id   AF-A0A438FW90-F1
#
_cell.length_a   1.000
_cell.length_b   1.000
_cell.length_c   1.000
_cell.angle_alpha   90.00
_cell.angle_beta   90.00
_cell.angle_gamma   90.00
#
_symmetry.space_group_name_H-M   'P 1'
#
loop_
_entity.id
_entity.type
_entity.pdbx_description
1 polymer ?
#
loop_
_entity_poly.entity_id
_entity_poly.type
_entity_poly.pdbx_seq_one_letter_code
_entity_poly.pdbx_strand_id
1 'polypeptide(L)'
;MEKLLEAGFIRKVEYPEWLSNVVVVPKKGGKWRVCVDYTNLNDACPKDSFSLPRIDQIVDVTSGHEVLSFLDAFSRYHQIPMAPGDEEKKAFITPHGLYCYRVMPFGLKNAGATYQRLMTKIFKPLIGDVV
;
A
#
# COMPACT_ATOMS: atom_id res chain seq x y z
N MET A 1 -17.35 1.73 -2.98
CA MET A 1 -17.05 0.71 -4.01
C MET A 1 -17.02 1.34 -5.39
N GLU A 2 -18.06 2.04 -5.83
CA GLU A 2 -18.12 2.72 -7.14
C GLU A 2 -16.90 3.59 -7.44
N LYS A 3 -16.49 4.46 -6.52
CA LYS A 3 -15.29 5.29 -6.67
C LYS A 3 -13.99 4.51 -6.95
N LEU A 4 -13.87 3.29 -6.39
CA LEU A 4 -12.69 2.45 -6.60
C LEU A 4 -12.75 1.74 -7.97
N LEU A 5 -13.95 1.39 -8.43
CA LEU A 5 -14.18 0.83 -9.76
C LEU A 5 -13.93 1.89 -10.85
N GLU A 6 -14.47 3.10 -10.66
CA GLU A 6 -14.31 4.23 -11.58
C GLU A 6 -12.84 4.64 -11.69
N ALA A 7 -12.11 4.65 -10.58
CA ALA A 7 -10.67 4.89 -10.58
C ALA A 7 -9.84 3.73 -11.16
N GLY A 8 -10.47 2.59 -11.48
CA GLY A 8 -9.78 1.40 -12.01
C GLY A 8 -8.92 0.66 -10.98
N PHE A 9 -9.05 0.96 -9.70
CA PHE A 9 -8.25 0.36 -8.62
C PHE A 9 -8.67 -1.08 -8.31
N ILE A 10 -9.92 -1.42 -8.59
CA ILE A 10 -10.48 -2.76 -8.39
C ILE A 10 -11.18 -3.25 -9.65
N ARG A 11 -11.29 -4.57 -9.80
CA ARG A 11 -12.09 -5.23 -10.85
C ARG A 11 -12.94 -6.35 -10.24
N LYS A 12 -14.00 -6.74 -10.95
CA LYS A 12 -14.77 -7.94 -10.59
C LYS A 12 -13.91 -9.19 -10.83
N VAL A 13 -14.15 -10.22 -10.03
CA VAL A 13 -13.53 -11.54 -10.15
C VAL A 13 -14.57 -12.61 -9.88
N GLU A 14 -14.43 -13.76 -10.53
CA GLU A 14 -15.29 -14.93 -10.34
C GLU A 14 -14.43 -16.06 -9.77
N TYR A 15 -14.94 -16.76 -8.76
CA TYR A 15 -14.29 -17.93 -8.14
C TYR A 15 -12.83 -17.72 -7.70
N PRO A 16 -12.51 -16.69 -6.89
CA PRO A 16 -11.15 -16.46 -6.43
C PRO A 16 -10.72 -17.55 -5.43
N GLU A 17 -9.44 -17.94 -5.50
CA GLU A 17 -8.84 -18.89 -4.55
C GLU A 17 -8.73 -18.31 -3.13
N TRP A 18 -8.43 -17.01 -3.04
CA TRP A 18 -8.33 -16.27 -1.78
C TRP A 18 -9.53 -15.34 -1.63
N LEU A 19 -10.08 -15.24 -0.42
CA LEU A 19 -11.17 -14.31 -0.15
C LEU A 19 -11.00 -13.66 1.23
N SER A 20 -10.96 -12.33 1.22
CA SER A 20 -10.83 -11.52 2.44
C SER A 20 -12.13 -10.78 2.76
N ASN A 21 -12.38 -10.53 4.04
CA ASN A 21 -13.56 -9.79 4.50
C ASN A 21 -13.33 -8.28 4.42
N VAL A 22 -14.42 -7.54 4.24
CA VAL A 22 -14.41 -6.08 4.33
C VAL A 22 -14.86 -5.64 5.72
N VAL A 23 -14.08 -4.75 6.32
CA VAL A 23 -14.35 -4.11 7.60
C VAL A 23 -14.54 -2.61 7.37
N VAL A 24 -15.62 -2.05 7.92
CA VAL A 24 -15.91 -0.62 7.82
C VAL A 24 -15.58 0.03 9.15
N VAL A 25 -14.68 1.00 9.14
CA VAL A 25 -14.16 1.66 10.35
C VAL A 25 -14.51 3.15 10.34
N PRO A 26 -15.06 3.71 11.42
CA PRO A 26 -15.32 5.14 11.52
C PRO A 26 -14.00 5.90 11.66
N LYS A 27 -13.83 6.98 10.88
CA LYS A 27 -12.72 7.92 11.01
C LYS A 27 -13.16 9.09 11.89
N LYS A 28 -12.21 9.66 12.65
CA LYS A 28 -12.38 10.98 13.28
C LYS A 28 -12.84 11.99 12.21
N GLY A 29 -13.93 12.70 12.47
CA GLY A 29 -14.57 13.62 11.52
C GLY A 29 -15.74 13.03 10.71
N GLY A 30 -16.34 11.92 11.17
CA GLY A 30 -17.61 11.39 10.63
C GLY A 30 -17.52 10.67 9.28
N LYS A 31 -16.33 10.55 8.70
CA LYS A 31 -16.10 9.81 7.45
C LYS A 31 -15.90 8.32 7.74
N TRP A 32 -16.35 7.46 6.84
CA TRP A 32 -16.12 6.02 6.92
C TRP A 32 -14.90 5.60 6.09
N ARG A 33 -14.16 4.59 6.57
CA ARG A 33 -13.08 3.94 5.83
C ARG A 33 -13.45 2.48 5.61
N VAL A 34 -13.33 2.05 4.37
CA VAL A 34 -13.42 0.63 3.99
C VAL A 34 -12.01 0.05 4.07
N CYS A 35 -11.84 -0.97 4.89
CA CYS A 35 -10.61 -1.73 5.04
C CYS A 35 -10.88 -3.17 4.62
N VAL A 36 -9.90 -3.82 3.98
CA VAL A 36 -9.95 -5.26 3.72
C VAL A 36 -9.08 -5.94 4.77
N ASP A 37 -9.63 -6.96 5.43
CA ASP A 37 -8.91 -7.75 6.40
C ASP A 37 -8.06 -8.81 5.71
N TYR A 38 -6.79 -8.49 5.48
CA TYR A 38 -5.80 -9.37 4.89
C TYR A 38 -5.03 -10.20 5.92
N THR A 39 -5.53 -10.40 7.15
CA THR A 39 -4.78 -11.14 8.19
C THR A 39 -4.29 -12.51 7.71
N ASN A 40 -5.18 -13.36 7.20
CA ASN A 40 -4.81 -14.71 6.71
C ASN A 40 -3.87 -14.66 5.51
N LEU A 41 -4.11 -13.74 4.57
CA LEU A 41 -3.26 -13.55 3.39
C LEU A 41 -1.86 -13.10 3.80
N ASN A 42 -1.79 -12.19 4.78
CA ASN A 42 -0.54 -11.72 5.33
C ASN A 42 0.20 -12.87 5.99
N ASP A 43 -0.43 -13.68 6.83
CA ASP A 43 0.23 -14.78 7.52
C ASP A 43 0.85 -15.79 6.55
N ALA A 44 0.16 -16.11 5.44
CA ALA A 44 0.68 -16.96 4.39
C ALA A 44 1.82 -16.33 3.56
N CYS A 45 1.91 -15.00 3.52
CA CYS A 45 2.89 -14.29 2.70
C CYS A 45 4.26 -14.26 3.38
N PRO A 46 5.37 -14.58 2.69
CA PRO A 46 6.71 -14.35 3.24
C PRO A 46 6.95 -12.86 3.47
N LYS A 47 7.63 -12.52 4.58
CA LYS A 47 7.94 -11.13 4.92
C LYS A 47 9.12 -10.62 4.09
N ASP A 48 8.94 -9.48 3.43
CA ASP A 48 10.06 -8.73 2.82
C ASP A 48 10.78 -7.94 3.92
N SER A 49 12.07 -8.23 4.12
CA SER A 49 12.93 -7.60 5.12
C SER A 49 13.61 -6.32 4.62
N PHE A 50 13.17 -5.74 3.50
CA PHE A 50 13.69 -4.46 3.01
C PHE A 50 13.66 -3.40 4.12
N SER A 51 14.85 -2.94 4.50
CA SER A 51 15.03 -2.03 5.62
C SER A 51 14.45 -0.66 5.30
N LEU A 52 13.73 -0.11 6.26
CA LEU A 52 13.51 1.32 6.30
C LEU A 52 14.82 2.01 6.70
N PRO A 53 15.14 3.17 6.13
CA PRO A 53 16.28 3.97 6.58
C PRO A 53 16.17 4.26 8.09
N ARG A 54 17.32 4.25 8.77
CA ARG A 54 17.35 4.59 10.20
C ARG A 54 16.99 6.07 10.37
N ILE A 55 16.19 6.36 11.40
CA ILE A 55 15.76 7.73 11.69
C ILE A 55 16.98 8.64 11.90
N ASP A 56 17.99 8.16 12.63
CA ASP A 56 19.22 8.91 12.89
C ASP A 56 19.92 9.34 11.60
N GLN A 57 20.03 8.43 10.61
CA GLN A 57 20.64 8.74 9.31
C GLN A 57 19.87 9.83 8.57
N ILE A 58 18.53 9.81 8.64
CA ILE A 58 17.71 10.85 8.00
C ILE A 58 17.90 12.20 8.72
N VAL A 59 17.94 12.20 10.05
CA VAL A 59 18.16 13.41 10.85
C VAL A 59 19.54 14.00 10.55
N ASP A 60 20.58 13.18 10.55
CA ASP A 60 21.96 13.64 10.30
C ASP A 60 22.10 14.25 8.89
N VAL A 61 21.54 13.59 7.86
CA VAL A 61 21.59 14.09 6.47
C VAL A 61 20.77 15.37 6.28
N THR A 62 19.71 15.55 7.07
CA THR A 62 18.88 16.77 7.00
C THR A 62 19.39 17.89 7.92
N SER A 63 20.32 17.59 8.82
CA SER A 63 20.89 18.57 9.76
C SER A 63 21.75 19.60 9.01
N GLY A 64 21.63 20.87 9.40
CA GLY A 64 22.37 21.97 8.76
C GLY A 64 21.70 22.57 7.51
N HIS A 65 20.58 22.03 7.04
CA HIS A 65 19.77 22.69 6.01
C HIS A 65 18.85 23.77 6.61
N GLU A 66 18.84 24.96 6.02
CA GLU A 66 18.02 26.10 6.49
C GLU A 66 16.52 25.89 6.25
N VAL A 67 16.14 25.08 5.26
CA VAL A 67 14.75 24.85 4.86
C VAL A 67 14.52 23.36 4.60
N LEU A 68 13.43 22.84 5.16
CA LEU A 68 12.91 21.50 4.89
C LEU A 68 11.55 21.60 4.21
N SER A 69 11.35 20.80 3.16
CA SER A 69 10.07 20.68 2.46
C SER A 69 9.51 19.28 2.63
N PHE A 70 8.22 19.17 2.94
CA PHE A 70 7.52 17.89 3.11
C PHE A 70 6.57 17.66 1.95
N LEU A 71 6.67 16.49 1.32
CA LEU A 71 5.77 16.06 0.26
C LEU A 71 4.93 14.88 0.74
N ASP A 72 3.61 15.01 0.71
CA ASP A 72 2.70 13.89 0.99
C ASP A 72 2.25 13.23 -0.33
N ALA A 73 2.59 11.96 -0.48
CA ALA A 73 2.12 11.15 -1.60
C ALA A 73 0.69 10.66 -1.32
N PHE A 74 -0.31 11.38 -1.82
CA PHE A 74 -1.72 11.04 -1.60
C PHE A 74 -2.04 9.62 -2.08
N SER A 75 -2.65 8.81 -1.22
CA SER A 75 -3.01 7.40 -1.50
C SER A 75 -1.86 6.58 -2.09
N ARG A 76 -0.63 6.84 -1.63
CA ARG A 76 0.64 6.33 -2.18
C ARG A 76 0.63 4.87 -2.66
N TYR A 77 -0.02 3.97 -1.94
CA TYR A 77 -0.05 2.55 -2.30
C TYR A 77 -0.92 2.25 -3.52
N HIS A 78 -2.05 2.96 -3.68
CA HIS A 78 -2.91 2.80 -4.86
C HIS A 78 -2.26 3.30 -6.16
N GLN A 79 -1.11 3.97 -6.08
CA GLN A 79 -0.33 4.36 -7.25
C GLN A 79 0.58 3.23 -7.76
N ILE A 80 0.78 2.16 -6.96
CA ILE A 80 1.63 1.03 -7.31
C ILE A 80 0.76 -0.07 -7.88
N PRO A 81 0.95 -0.49 -9.16
CA PRO A 81 0.20 -1.60 -9.73
C PRO A 81 0.55 -2.91 -9.03
N MET A 82 -0.45 -3.77 -8.91
CA MET A 82 -0.24 -5.14 -8.47
C MET A 82 0.46 -5.95 -9.55
N ALA A 83 1.26 -6.94 -9.12
CA ALA A 83 1.70 -7.98 -10.03
C ALA A 83 0.47 -8.75 -10.54
N PRO A 84 0.33 -9.00 -11.86
CA PRO A 84 -0.88 -9.60 -12.43
C PRO A 84 -1.29 -10.93 -11.78
N GLY A 85 -0.31 -11.79 -11.44
CA GLY A 85 -0.55 -13.07 -10.77
C GLY A 85 -0.91 -12.98 -9.28
N ASP A 86 -0.83 -11.79 -8.67
CA ASP A 86 -1.14 -11.54 -7.27
C ASP A 86 -2.40 -10.69 -7.08
N GLU A 87 -3.00 -10.16 -8.15
CA GLU A 87 -4.23 -9.36 -8.07
C GLU A 87 -5.36 -10.16 -7.41
N GLU A 88 -5.64 -11.36 -7.90
CA GLU A 88 -6.77 -12.18 -7.45
C GLU A 88 -6.58 -12.72 -6.03
N LYS A 89 -5.33 -12.86 -5.58
CA LYS A 89 -5.01 -13.21 -4.18
C LYS A 89 -5.50 -12.14 -3.20
N LYS A 90 -5.75 -10.92 -3.70
CA LYS A 90 -6.26 -9.78 -2.93
C LYS A 90 -7.75 -9.59 -3.10
N ALA A 91 -8.46 -10.64 -3.52
CA ALA A 91 -9.90 -10.61 -3.64
C ALA A 91 -10.59 -10.47 -2.27
N PHE A 92 -11.72 -9.78 -2.29
CA PHE A 92 -12.53 -9.49 -1.12
C PHE A 92 -14.01 -9.52 -1.45
N ILE A 93 -14.81 -9.83 -0.43
CA ILE A 93 -16.26 -9.93 -0.54
C ILE A 93 -16.95 -8.63 -0.18
N THR A 94 -17.97 -8.28 -0.95
CA THR A 94 -18.92 -7.23 -0.61
C THR A 94 -20.35 -7.73 -0.82
N PRO A 95 -21.37 -7.05 -0.26
CA PRO A 95 -22.77 -7.38 -0.56
C PRO A 95 -23.15 -7.31 -2.04
N HIS A 96 -22.34 -6.64 -2.88
CA HIS A 96 -22.60 -6.43 -4.31
C HIS A 96 -21.76 -7.36 -5.21
N GLY A 97 -20.96 -8.25 -4.62
CA GLY A 97 -20.13 -9.21 -5.36
C GLY A 97 -18.68 -9.26 -4.89
N LEU A 98 -17.89 -10.02 -5.65
CA LEU A 98 -16.48 -10.27 -5.42
C LEU A 98 -15.62 -9.34 -6.27
N TYR A 99 -14.62 -8.75 -5.64
CA TYR A 99 -13.71 -7.82 -6.30
C TYR A 99 -12.28 -8.12 -5.89
N CYS A 100 -11.33 -7.81 -6.76
CA CYS A 100 -9.91 -7.83 -6.43
C CYS A 100 -9.24 -6.50 -6.78
N TYR A 101 -8.13 -6.21 -6.10
CA TYR A 101 -7.36 -4.98 -6.30
C TYR A 101 -6.34 -5.13 -7.43
N ARG A 102 -6.34 -4.18 -8.36
CA ARG A 102 -5.35 -4.03 -9.45
C ARG A 102 -4.16 -3.16 -9.05
N VAL A 103 -4.32 -2.38 -7.99
CA VAL A 103 -3.27 -1.55 -7.39
C VAL A 103 -3.08 -1.97 -5.95
N MET A 104 -1.93 -1.70 -5.35
CA MET A 104 -1.60 -2.21 -4.03
C MET A 104 -2.55 -1.65 -2.94
N PRO A 105 -3.40 -2.50 -2.31
CA PRO A 105 -4.29 -2.03 -1.26
C PRO A 105 -3.56 -1.78 0.06
N PHE A 106 -4.22 -1.03 0.94
CA PHE A 106 -3.81 -0.92 2.34
C PHE A 106 -3.99 -2.26 3.07
N GLY A 107 -3.25 -2.45 4.17
CA GLY A 107 -3.38 -3.62 5.04
C GLY A 107 -2.48 -4.81 4.68
N LEU A 108 -1.70 -4.72 3.60
CA LEU A 108 -0.74 -5.77 3.24
C LEU A 108 0.56 -5.65 4.01
N LYS A 109 1.08 -6.79 4.47
CA LYS A 109 2.33 -6.90 5.24
C LYS A 109 3.53 -6.26 4.54
N ASN A 110 3.67 -6.45 3.23
CA ASN A 110 4.84 -6.00 2.47
C ASN A 110 4.66 -4.63 1.78
N ALA A 111 3.52 -3.94 1.94
CA ALA A 111 3.25 -2.67 1.25
C ALA A 111 4.28 -1.59 1.59
N GLY A 112 4.73 -1.54 2.86
CA GLY A 112 5.78 -0.61 3.29
C GLY A 112 7.12 -0.87 2.61
N ALA A 113 7.56 -2.14 2.57
CA ALA A 113 8.81 -2.55 1.94
C ALA A 113 8.80 -2.27 0.43
N THR A 114 7.72 -2.62 -0.27
CA THR A 114 7.55 -2.32 -1.70
C THR A 114 7.64 -0.83 -1.98
N TYR A 115 6.93 -0.01 -1.19
CA TYR A 115 6.95 1.44 -1.35
C TYR A 115 8.34 2.03 -1.06
N GLN A 116 9.00 1.60 0.00
CA GLN A 116 10.34 2.06 0.32
C GLN A 116 11.32 1.73 -0.79
N ARG A 117 11.31 0.50 -1.30
CA ARG A 117 12.16 0.07 -2.42
C ARG A 117 11.95 0.93 -3.66
N LEU A 118 10.70 1.28 -3.95
CA LEU A 118 10.36 2.19 -5.04
C LEU A 118 10.93 3.59 -4.81
N MET A 119 10.73 4.16 -3.62
CA MET A 119 11.24 5.49 -3.27
C MET A 119 12.77 5.53 -3.34
N THR A 120 13.46 4.54 -2.78
CA THR A 120 14.93 4.41 -2.88
C THR A 120 15.38 4.33 -4.33
N LYS A 121 14.64 3.65 -5.21
CA LYS A 121 14.97 3.57 -6.64
C LYS A 121 14.76 4.91 -7.37
N ILE A 122 13.64 5.59 -7.12
CA ILE A 122 13.30 6.87 -7.76
C ILE A 122 14.27 7.97 -7.33
N PHE A 123 14.53 8.06 -6.03
CA PHE A 123 15.36 9.11 -5.43
C PHE A 123 16.82 8.71 -5.31
N LYS A 124 17.25 7.56 -5.85
CA LYS A 124 18.66 7.13 -5.86
C LYS A 124 19.67 8.22 -6.27
N PRO A 125 19.41 9.08 -7.27
CA PRO A 125 20.36 10.13 -7.63
C PRO A 125 20.32 11.37 -6.71
N LEU A 126 19.31 11.47 -5.83
CA LEU A 126 19.07 12.62 -4.96
C LEU A 126 19.36 12.31 -3.48
N ILE A 127 19.20 11.04 -3.10
CA ILE A 127 19.71 10.49 -1.86
C ILE A 127 21.21 10.32 -2.12
N GLY A 128 22.07 11.05 -1.41
CA GLY A 128 23.53 10.91 -1.53
C GLY A 128 24.02 9.49 -1.17
N ASP A 129 25.29 9.32 -0.81
CA ASP A 129 25.81 8.03 -0.33
C ASP A 129 25.27 7.69 1.08
N VAL A 130 23.96 7.51 1.20
CA VAL A 130 23.30 6.97 2.39
C VAL A 130 23.35 5.45 2.24
N VAL A 131 24.48 4.87 2.66
CA VAL A 131 24.72 3.43 2.80
C VAL A 131 24.31 2.98 4.19
#